data_AF-A0A4D4KAA9-F1
#
_entry.id   AF-A0A4D4KAA9-F1
#
_cell.length_a   1.000
_cell.length_b   1.000
_cell.length_c   1.000
_cell.angle_alpha   90.00
_cell.angle_beta   90.00
_cell.angle_gamma   90.00
#
_symmetry.space_group_name_H-M   'P 1'
#
loop_
_entity.id
_entity.type
_entity.pdbx_description
1 polymer ?
#
loop_
_entity_poly.entity_id
_entity_poly.type
_entity_poly.pdbx_seq_one_letter_code
_entity_poly.pdbx_strand_id
1 'polypeptide(L)'
;MDWSWPTRGAGFIDPACLVVQLIAAGHSAKEAEGWASGCKAWMNADAAAIDAFAAATLHMSESHADRHPDAAWLADMADAARAWAAHRGVSERSR
;
A
#
# COMPACT_ATOMS: atom_id res chain seq x y z
N MET A 1 -11.21 -17.66 -5.29
CA MET A 1 -9.77 -17.38 -5.41
C MET A 1 -9.51 -16.99 -6.85
N ASP A 2 -9.27 -15.71 -7.09
CA ASP A 2 -9.06 -15.16 -8.43
C ASP A 2 -7.56 -15.19 -8.76
N TRP A 3 -7.12 -16.26 -9.44
CA TRP A 3 -5.73 -16.44 -9.89
C TRP A 3 -5.55 -16.06 -11.37
N SER A 4 -6.45 -15.25 -11.92
CA SER A 4 -6.47 -14.98 -13.36
C SER A 4 -5.30 -14.10 -13.85
N TRP A 5 -4.56 -13.43 -12.96
CA TRP A 5 -3.48 -12.48 -13.33
C TRP A 5 -2.21 -12.58 -12.45
N PRO A 6 -1.47 -13.71 -12.48
CA PRO A 6 -0.17 -13.77 -11.82
C PRO A 6 0.82 -12.83 -12.53
N THR A 7 1.44 -11.92 -11.75
CA THR A 7 2.43 -10.97 -12.25
C THR A 7 3.80 -11.28 -11.64
N ARG A 8 4.87 -11.18 -12.43
CA ARG A 8 6.25 -11.23 -11.89
C ARG A 8 6.57 -9.89 -11.24
N GLY A 9 6.84 -9.89 -9.94
CA GLY A 9 7.14 -8.69 -9.17
C GLY A 9 8.24 -8.90 -8.14
N ALA A 10 8.67 -7.81 -7.49
CA ALA A 10 9.55 -7.90 -6.33
C ALA A 10 8.80 -8.60 -5.18
N GLY A 11 9.49 -9.48 -4.44
CA GLY A 11 8.83 -10.32 -3.43
C GLY A 11 8.19 -9.55 -2.26
N PHE A 12 8.51 -8.25 -2.09
CA PHE A 12 7.88 -7.40 -1.09
C PHE A 12 6.51 -6.86 -1.51
N ILE A 13 6.14 -6.97 -2.79
CA ILE A 13 4.89 -6.41 -3.32
C ILE A 13 3.68 -7.07 -2.64
N ASP A 14 3.66 -8.39 -2.49
CA ASP A 14 2.52 -9.07 -1.86
C ASP A 14 2.34 -8.65 -0.39
N PRO A 15 3.38 -8.63 0.47
CA PRO A 15 3.27 -8.03 1.80
C PRO A 15 2.86 -6.55 1.80
N ALA A 16 3.35 -5.75 0.85
CA ALA A 16 3.00 -4.33 0.73
C ALA A 16 1.51 -4.13 0.42
N CYS A 17 0.96 -4.91 -0.51
CA CYS A 17 -0.47 -4.92 -0.78
C CYS A 17 -1.27 -5.27 0.47
N LEU A 18 -0.81 -6.26 1.25
CA LEU A 18 -1.45 -6.65 2.50
C LEU A 18 -1.36 -5.55 3.58
N VAL A 19 -0.27 -4.78 3.66
CA VAL A 19 -0.18 -3.62 4.57
C VAL A 19 -1.34 -2.65 4.32
N VAL A 20 -1.61 -2.28 3.07
CA VAL A 20 -2.72 -1.37 2.73
C VAL A 20 -4.07 -1.97 3.10
N GLN A 21 -4.27 -3.27 2.85
CA GLN A 21 -5.51 -3.97 3.23
C GLN A 21 -5.73 -4.02 4.75
N LEU A 22 -4.68 -4.22 5.53
CA LEU A 22 -4.76 -4.21 7.00
C LEU A 22 -5.11 -2.81 7.52
N ILE A 23 -4.53 -1.76 6.93
CA ILE A 23 -4.85 -0.39 7.31
C ILE A 23 -6.31 -0.07 6.99
N ALA A 24 -6.80 -0.47 5.81
CA ALA A 24 -8.20 -0.32 5.46
C ALA A 24 -9.14 -1.12 6.38
N ALA A 25 -8.66 -2.24 6.94
CA ALA A 25 -9.38 -3.01 7.96
C ALA A 25 -9.31 -2.41 9.38
N GLY A 26 -8.64 -1.25 9.55
CA GLY A 26 -8.60 -0.50 10.81
C GLY A 26 -7.31 -0.63 11.62
N HIS A 27 -6.29 -1.34 11.12
CA HIS A 27 -4.98 -1.38 11.77
C HIS A 27 -4.21 -0.07 11.55
N SER A 28 -3.35 0.29 12.50
CA SER A 28 -2.38 1.38 12.25
C SER A 28 -1.32 0.94 11.24
N ALA A 29 -0.72 1.90 10.52
CA ALA A 29 0.36 1.61 9.57
C ALA A 29 1.54 0.87 10.22
N LYS A 30 1.86 1.20 11.49
CA LYS A 30 2.89 0.52 12.27
C LYS A 30 2.55 -0.94 12.56
N GLU A 31 1.30 -1.24 12.94
CA GLU A 31 0.85 -2.62 13.18
C GLU A 31 0.85 -3.44 11.88
N ALA A 32 0.40 -2.82 10.79
CA ALA A 32 0.37 -3.45 9.46
C ALA A 32 1.79 -3.80 8.96
N GLU A 33 2.76 -2.88 9.04
CA GLU A 33 4.16 -3.21 8.72
C GLU A 33 4.76 -4.23 9.69
N GLY A 34 4.36 -4.19 10.96
CA GLY A 34 4.71 -5.19 11.96
C GLY A 34 4.34 -6.60 11.51
N TRP A 35 3.18 -6.78 10.88
CA TRP A 35 2.79 -8.05 10.28
C TRP A 35 3.71 -8.43 9.10
N ALA A 36 3.96 -7.49 8.20
CA ALA A 36 4.82 -7.72 7.02
C ALA A 36 6.27 -8.07 7.39
N SER A 37 6.75 -7.60 8.57
CA SER A 37 8.07 -7.93 9.09
C SER A 37 8.32 -9.43 9.33
N GLY A 38 7.26 -10.24 9.40
CA GLY A 38 7.37 -11.71 9.42
C GLY A 38 7.79 -12.33 8.08
N CYS A 39 7.74 -11.59 6.98
CA CYS A 39 8.07 -12.08 5.64
C CYS A 39 9.53 -11.81 5.28
N LYS A 40 10.30 -12.86 4.95
CA LYS A 40 11.71 -12.73 4.51
C LYS A 40 11.88 -11.76 3.32
N ALA A 41 10.95 -11.77 2.39
CA ALA A 41 11.01 -10.90 1.21
C ALA A 41 10.82 -9.42 1.55
N TRP A 42 10.04 -9.10 2.59
CA TRP A 42 9.90 -7.75 3.11
C TRP A 42 11.16 -7.31 3.85
N MET A 43 11.67 -8.14 4.76
CA MET A 43 12.88 -7.83 5.53
C MET A 43 14.13 -7.58 4.67
N ASN A 44 14.23 -8.28 3.54
CA ASN A 44 15.38 -8.16 2.63
C ASN A 44 15.18 -7.10 1.55
N ALA A 45 14.00 -6.46 1.48
CA ALA A 45 13.74 -5.45 0.48
C ALA A 45 14.47 -4.15 0.81
N ASP A 46 14.88 -3.45 -0.25
CA ASP A 46 15.36 -2.07 -0.12
C ASP A 46 14.20 -1.20 0.40
N ALA A 47 14.45 -0.50 1.51
CA ALA A 47 13.47 0.42 2.08
C ALA A 47 13.03 1.48 1.05
N ALA A 48 13.93 1.95 0.18
CA ALA A 48 13.59 2.92 -0.86
C ALA A 48 12.64 2.32 -1.93
N ALA A 49 12.70 1.01 -2.16
CA ALA A 49 11.77 0.33 -3.07
C ALA A 49 10.36 0.21 -2.45
N ILE A 50 10.28 -0.04 -1.13
CA ILE A 50 9.01 -0.02 -0.39
C ILE A 50 8.42 1.40 -0.40
N ASP A 51 9.25 2.43 -0.18
CA ASP A 51 8.86 3.84 -0.26
C ASP A 51 8.28 4.21 -1.63
N ALA A 52 8.98 3.82 -2.70
CA ALA A 52 8.51 4.05 -4.06
C ALA A 52 7.17 3.36 -4.32
N PHE A 53 7.00 2.13 -3.82
CA PHE A 53 5.75 1.40 -3.95
C PHE A 53 4.61 2.05 -3.14
N ALA A 54 4.88 2.52 -1.92
CA ALA A 54 3.89 3.21 -1.09
C ALA A 54 3.39 4.50 -1.76
N ALA A 55 4.31 5.32 -2.30
CA ALA A 55 3.96 6.53 -3.03
C ALA A 55 3.15 6.22 -4.31
N ALA A 56 3.58 5.22 -5.10
CA ALA A 56 2.85 4.81 -6.29
C ALA A 56 1.45 4.29 -5.95
N THR A 57 1.31 3.53 -4.86
CA THR A 57 0.01 3.00 -4.39
C THR A 57 -0.92 4.13 -3.98
N LEU A 58 -0.43 5.15 -3.26
CA LEU A 58 -1.22 6.34 -2.92
C LEU A 58 -1.77 7.01 -4.19
N HIS A 59 -0.91 7.34 -5.15
CA HIS A 59 -1.34 8.00 -6.39
C HIS A 59 -2.33 7.17 -7.21
N MET A 60 -2.12 5.86 -7.28
CA MET A 60 -3.05 4.96 -7.97
C MET A 60 -4.40 4.91 -7.28
N SER A 61 -4.43 4.81 -5.94
CA SER A 61 -5.68 4.75 -5.16
C SER A 61 -6.46 6.05 -5.24
N GLU A 62 -5.78 7.20 -5.14
CA GLU A 62 -6.40 8.52 -5.35
C GLU A 62 -7.02 8.63 -6.75
N SER A 63 -6.28 8.25 -7.80
CA SER A 63 -6.80 8.25 -9.16
C SER A 63 -8.01 7.32 -9.34
N HIS A 64 -8.07 6.19 -8.63
CA HIS A 64 -9.23 5.31 -8.66
C HIS A 64 -10.43 5.93 -7.96
N ALA A 65 -10.24 6.52 -6.77
CA ALA A 65 -11.30 7.19 -6.02
C ALA A 65 -11.89 8.37 -6.82
N ASP A 66 -11.04 9.20 -7.43
CA ASP A 66 -11.46 10.35 -8.24
C ASP A 66 -12.31 9.95 -9.47
N ARG A 67 -11.98 8.81 -10.10
CA ARG A 67 -12.71 8.30 -11.27
C ARG A 67 -14.03 7.62 -10.92
N HIS A 68 -14.21 7.21 -9.67
CA HIS A 68 -15.34 6.41 -9.22
C HIS A 68 -15.87 6.90 -7.86
N PRO A 69 -16.36 8.15 -7.79
CA PRO A 69 -16.74 8.78 -6.51
C PRO A 69 -17.89 8.05 -5.79
N ASP A 70 -18.75 7.33 -6.52
CA ASP A 70 -19.86 6.57 -5.94
C ASP A 70 -19.42 5.27 -5.24
N ALA A 71 -18.17 4.85 -5.44
CA ALA A 71 -17.61 3.64 -4.84
C ALA A 71 -16.84 3.98 -3.56
N ALA A 72 -17.56 4.12 -2.45
CA ALA A 72 -17.00 4.51 -1.15
C ALA A 72 -15.76 3.70 -0.72
N TRP A 73 -15.71 2.40 -1.03
CA TRP A 73 -14.57 1.54 -0.74
C TRP A 73 -13.25 2.00 -1.41
N LEU A 74 -13.31 2.72 -2.54
CA LEU A 74 -12.13 3.29 -3.18
C LEU A 74 -11.59 4.50 -2.42
N ALA A 75 -12.47 5.29 -1.79
CA ALA A 75 -12.05 6.35 -0.88
C ALA A 75 -11.36 5.76 0.36
N ASP A 76 -11.91 4.68 0.93
CA ASP A 76 -11.28 3.97 2.05
C ASP A 76 -9.89 3.42 1.68
N MET A 77 -9.71 2.89 0.47
CA MET A 77 -8.40 2.46 -0.04
C MET A 77 -7.42 3.63 -0.21
N ALA A 78 -7.88 4.79 -0.68
CA ALA A 78 -7.06 5.98 -0.82
C ALA A 78 -6.60 6.50 0.55
N ASP A 79 -7.50 6.52 1.53
CA ASP A 79 -7.17 6.92 2.91
C ASP A 79 -6.19 5.95 3.58
N ALA A 80 -6.37 4.64 3.37
CA ALA A 80 -5.43 3.63 3.85
C ALA A 80 -4.02 3.78 3.22
N ALA A 81 -3.97 3.98 1.91
CA ALA A 81 -2.72 4.23 1.19
C ALA A 81 -2.04 5.53 1.66
N ARG A 82 -2.83 6.57 1.94
CA ARG A 82 -2.32 7.86 2.45
C ARG A 82 -1.73 7.72 3.86
N ALA A 83 -2.43 7.01 4.75
CA ALA A 83 -1.93 6.73 6.09
C ALA A 83 -0.60 5.95 6.04
N TRP A 84 -0.48 4.98 5.12
CA TRP A 84 0.78 4.25 4.94
C TRP A 84 1.91 5.13 4.39
N ALA A 85 1.65 5.89 3.33
CA ALA A 85 2.63 6.81 2.74
C ALA A 85 3.10 7.87 3.75
N ALA A 86 2.20 8.37 4.60
CA ALA A 86 2.52 9.31 5.67
C ALA A 86 3.41 8.66 6.75
N HIS A 87 3.11 7.42 7.15
CA HIS A 87 3.95 6.65 8.07
C HIS A 87 5.38 6.47 7.56
N ARG A 88 5.52 6.21 6.26
CA ARG A 88 6.80 6.07 5.56
C ARG A 88 7.50 7.40 5.26
N GLY A 89 6.83 8.54 5.46
CA GLY A 89 7.37 9.87 5.16
C GLY A 89 7.44 10.20 3.66
N VAL A 90 6.59 9.58 2.84
CA VAL A 90 6.57 9.74 1.37
C VAL A 90 5.25 10.30 0.82
N SER A 91 4.36 10.74 1.69
CA SER A 91 3.02 11.23 1.31
C SER A 91 3.02 12.50 0.46
N GLU A 92 4.12 13.26 0.41
CA GLU A 92 4.21 14.47 -0.42
C GLU A 92 5.67 14.70 -0.87
N ARG A 93 5.93 14.66 -2.18
CA ARG A 93 6.95 15.54 -2.77
C ARG A 93 6.19 16.70 -3.38
N SER A 94 6.15 17.82 -2.66
CA SER A 94 5.79 19.13 -3.23
C SER A 94 6.60 19.31 -4.50
N ARG A 95 5.87 19.54 -5.59
CA ARG A 95 6.45 19.88 -6.89
C ARG A 95 7.10 21.26 -6.84
#